data_AF-A0A2H0NF67-F1
#
_entry.id   AF-A0A2H0NF67-F1
#
_cell.length_a   1.000
_cell.length_b   1.000
_cell.length_c   1.000
_cell.angle_alpha   90.00
_cell.angle_beta   90.00
_cell.angle_gamma   90.00
#
_symmetry.space_group_name_H-M   'P 1'
#
loop_
_entity.id
_entity.type
_entity.pdbx_description
1 polymer ?
#
loop_
_entity_poly.entity_id
_entity_poly.type
_entity_poly.pdbx_seq_one_letter_code
_entity_poly.pdbx_strand_id
1 'polypeptide(L)'
;MGHQDDLRVLERIKAHYHKEYVIKPEDIPESYFNNQKRLAREQGHGDIEITEEVRGQLAETIRSDQESTLDNWIEYFSSKDSENFPVWSKYWAFTSVIKLSFYDKEKHAFSKRDKSTVAPFPDLNREALAYVVNAIVKKTSKENIPAATDNPEFRQLLQGSSFGKLYAYAIEKVTPAKESELINAKGEWVRYSKNSDHMLLVNSLQGHGTGWCTAGESTAKAQLQGGDFYVYYSYDKRGKPTIPRTAIRMRGSGIAEVRGVGPDQNLDPYIGEVVREKLKEFPDGKAYEKKSQDMKTLTAIEAKARGGGELSREDLIFLYEIKSHIQGFGYQRDPRINELIGGRDKRSDLAFTLGIPKEKISVTKEEALRGD
;
A
#
# COMPACT_ATOMS: atom_id res chain seq x y z
N MET A 1 -20.46 -31.31 23.14
CA MET A 1 -19.75 -30.05 22.81
C MET A 1 -18.41 -30.45 22.24
N GLY A 2 -18.21 -30.23 20.94
CA GLY A 2 -16.91 -30.49 20.31
C GLY A 2 -15.91 -29.41 20.75
N HIS A 3 -14.61 -29.71 20.70
CA HIS A 3 -13.55 -28.75 21.05
C HIS A 3 -13.55 -27.47 20.20
N GLN A 4 -14.32 -27.43 19.11
CA GLN A 4 -14.46 -26.28 18.20
C GLN A 4 -15.18 -25.09 18.82
N ASP A 5 -15.96 -25.28 19.90
CA ASP A 5 -16.77 -24.21 20.51
C ASP A 5 -16.15 -23.65 21.82
N ASP A 6 -14.99 -24.15 22.27
CA ASP A 6 -14.34 -23.61 23.49
C ASP A 6 -13.39 -22.47 23.12
N LEU A 7 -13.87 -21.23 23.32
CA LEU A 7 -13.10 -20.00 23.11
C LEU A 7 -11.73 -20.04 23.79
N ARG A 8 -11.59 -20.71 24.95
CA ARG A 8 -10.31 -20.78 25.67
C ARG A 8 -9.28 -21.65 24.95
N VAL A 9 -9.73 -22.64 24.18
CA VAL A 9 -8.85 -23.47 23.35
C VAL A 9 -8.37 -22.66 22.14
N LEU A 10 -9.28 -21.92 21.50
CA LEU A 10 -8.95 -21.06 20.35
C LEU A 10 -7.94 -19.97 20.74
N GLU A 11 -8.15 -19.30 21.87
CA GLU A 11 -7.22 -18.28 22.36
C GLU A 11 -5.84 -18.85 22.72
N ARG A 12 -5.76 -20.08 23.24
CA ARG A 12 -4.47 -20.77 23.45
C ARG A 12 -3.75 -21.07 22.15
N ILE A 13 -4.50 -21.45 21.10
CA ILE A 13 -3.94 -21.70 19.77
C ILE A 13 -3.39 -20.40 19.18
N LYS A 14 -4.17 -19.31 19.21
CA LYS A 14 -3.72 -17.98 18.76
C LYS A 14 -2.46 -17.54 19.49
N ALA A 15 -2.47 -17.58 20.83
CA ALA A 15 -1.31 -17.20 21.64
C ALA A 15 -0.05 -18.02 21.32
N HIS A 16 -0.19 -19.31 21.03
CA HIS A 16 0.93 -20.13 20.58
C HIS A 16 1.48 -19.64 19.24
N TYR A 17 0.61 -19.45 18.24
CA TYR A 17 1.05 -19.01 16.91
C TYR A 17 1.55 -17.56 16.88
N HIS A 18 1.01 -16.67 17.71
CA HIS A 18 1.54 -15.32 17.87
C HIS A 18 2.98 -15.37 18.39
N LYS A 19 3.21 -16.13 19.47
CA LYS A 19 4.54 -16.27 20.06
C LYS A 19 5.59 -16.81 19.07
N GLU A 20 5.19 -17.74 18.22
CA GLU A 20 6.11 -18.42 17.30
C GLU A 20 6.35 -17.65 15.99
N TYR A 21 5.34 -16.92 15.48
CA TYR A 21 5.38 -16.40 14.09
C TYR A 21 5.17 -14.89 13.95
N VAL A 22 4.73 -14.17 15.00
CA VAL A 22 4.65 -12.71 14.97
C VAL A 22 6.02 -12.13 15.28
N ILE A 23 6.41 -11.10 14.53
CA ILE A 23 7.69 -10.43 14.67
C ILE A 23 7.88 -9.85 16.08
N LYS A 24 9.10 -9.92 16.60
CA LYS A 24 9.46 -9.25 17.85
C LYS A 24 9.91 -7.82 17.57
N PRO A 25 9.67 -6.85 18.47
CA PRO A 25 10.10 -5.47 18.26
C PRO A 25 11.58 -5.34 17.90
N GLU A 26 12.45 -6.15 18.52
CA GLU A 26 13.89 -6.19 18.28
C GLU A 26 14.31 -6.78 16.93
N ASP A 27 13.44 -7.56 16.28
CA ASP A 27 13.70 -8.16 14.96
C ASP A 27 13.25 -7.23 13.80
N ILE A 28 12.58 -6.11 14.08
CA ILE A 28 12.19 -5.13 13.07
C ILE A 28 13.45 -4.46 12.50
N PRO A 29 13.73 -4.60 11.19
CA PRO A 29 14.99 -4.15 10.62
C PRO A 29 15.08 -2.63 10.55
N GLU A 30 16.28 -2.09 10.72
CA GLU A 30 16.53 -0.63 10.61
C GLU A 30 16.14 -0.07 9.24
N SER A 31 16.19 -0.92 8.20
CA SER A 31 15.71 -0.58 6.85
C SER A 31 14.23 -0.17 6.82
N TYR A 32 13.38 -0.72 7.70
CA TYR A 32 11.98 -0.32 7.81
C TYR A 32 11.86 1.12 8.31
N PHE A 33 12.56 1.47 9.39
CA PHE A 33 12.53 2.82 9.96
C PHE A 33 13.18 3.84 9.01
N ASN A 34 14.29 3.48 8.37
CA ASN A 34 14.89 4.30 7.32
C ASN A 34 13.92 4.52 6.14
N ASN A 35 13.12 3.51 5.79
CA ASN A 35 12.09 3.66 4.78
C ASN A 35 10.98 4.64 5.23
N GLN A 36 10.56 4.61 6.50
CA GLN A 36 9.60 5.60 7.03
C GLN A 36 10.16 7.03 6.99
N LYS A 37 11.45 7.22 7.34
CA LYS A 37 12.14 8.52 7.21
C LYS A 37 12.17 8.99 5.76
N ARG A 38 12.53 8.09 4.83
CA ARG A 38 12.57 8.36 3.39
C ARG A 38 11.20 8.79 2.87
N LEU A 39 10.13 8.06 3.21
CA LEU A 39 8.76 8.39 2.78
C LEU A 39 8.31 9.75 3.32
N ALA A 40 8.59 10.05 4.59
CA ALA A 40 8.30 11.35 5.18
C ALA A 40 9.05 12.48 4.46
N ARG A 41 10.34 12.28 4.17
CA ARG A 41 11.14 13.23 3.39
C ARG A 41 10.58 13.43 1.98
N GLU A 42 10.21 12.35 1.29
CA GLU A 42 9.64 12.40 -0.05
C GLU A 42 8.30 13.16 -0.09
N GLN A 43 7.49 13.03 0.97
CA GLN A 43 6.26 13.82 1.18
C GLN A 43 6.53 15.27 1.62
N GLY A 44 7.78 15.67 1.79
CA GLY A 44 8.15 17.03 2.19
C GLY A 44 7.89 17.34 3.66
N HIS A 45 7.84 16.32 4.52
CA HIS A 45 7.91 16.50 5.98
C HIS A 45 9.32 16.83 6.46
N GLY A 46 10.32 16.80 5.57
CA GLY A 46 11.72 17.07 5.87
C GLY A 46 12.42 15.87 6.51
N ASP A 47 13.55 16.14 7.17
CA ASP A 47 14.31 15.12 7.90
C ASP A 47 13.68 14.89 9.28
N ILE A 48 12.90 13.82 9.37
CA ILE A 48 12.27 13.42 10.63
C ILE A 48 13.19 12.49 11.45
N GLU A 49 13.13 12.65 12.76
CA GLU A 49 13.69 11.69 13.70
C GLU A 49 12.63 10.66 14.10
N ILE A 50 13.02 9.39 14.17
CA ILE A 50 12.17 8.32 14.71
C ILE A 50 12.70 7.99 16.10
N THR A 51 12.05 8.55 17.11
CA THR A 51 12.35 8.32 18.53
C THR A 51 11.99 6.90 18.95
N GLU A 52 12.51 6.44 20.09
CA GLU A 52 12.16 5.13 20.66
C GLU A 52 10.65 4.97 20.91
N GLU A 53 9.96 6.05 21.31
CA GLU A 53 8.51 6.04 21.47
C GLU A 53 7.79 5.76 20.14
N VAL A 54 8.21 6.43 19.06
CA VAL A 54 7.64 6.20 17.72
C VAL A 54 7.99 4.80 17.22
N ARG A 55 9.20 4.29 17.50
CA ARG A 55 9.54 2.89 17.19
C ARG A 55 8.62 1.91 17.89
N GLY A 56 8.35 2.12 19.17
CA GLY A 56 7.40 1.32 19.95
C GLY A 56 6.01 1.29 19.33
N GLN A 57 5.47 2.46 18.98
CA GLN A 57 4.14 2.58 18.34
C GLN A 57 4.08 1.89 16.97
N LEU A 58 5.13 2.03 16.15
CA LEU A 58 5.23 1.36 14.86
C LEU A 58 5.34 -0.17 15.04
N ALA A 59 6.12 -0.62 16.02
CA ALA A 59 6.25 -2.04 16.33
C ALA A 59 4.93 -2.65 16.80
N GLU A 60 4.18 -1.96 17.66
CA GLU A 60 2.85 -2.39 18.10
C GLU A 60 1.88 -2.51 16.93
N THR A 61 1.88 -1.53 16.01
CA THR A 61 1.05 -1.55 14.80
C THR A 61 1.38 -2.76 13.91
N ILE A 62 2.67 -2.97 13.63
CA ILE A 62 3.14 -4.11 12.82
C ILE A 62 2.70 -5.43 13.44
N ARG A 63 2.91 -5.59 14.76
CA ARG A 63 2.58 -6.82 15.47
C ARG A 63 1.08 -7.07 15.48
N SER A 64 0.29 -6.05 15.78
CA SER A 64 -1.16 -6.17 15.81
C SER A 64 -1.74 -6.51 14.43
N ASP A 65 -1.19 -5.97 13.35
CA ASP A 65 -1.60 -6.34 11.99
C ASP A 65 -1.20 -7.79 11.63
N GLN A 66 -0.03 -8.26 12.09
CA GLN A 66 0.36 -9.68 11.95
C GLN A 66 -0.52 -10.62 12.79
N GLU A 67 -0.83 -10.26 14.03
CA GLU A 67 -1.74 -11.02 14.90
C GLU A 67 -3.12 -11.13 14.29
N SER A 68 -3.71 -10.00 13.87
CA SER A 68 -5.05 -9.94 13.26
C SER A 68 -5.15 -10.75 11.97
N THR A 69 -4.16 -10.63 11.06
CA THR A 69 -4.15 -11.42 9.82
C THR A 69 -3.99 -12.92 10.08
N LEU A 70 -3.19 -13.31 11.08
CA LEU A 70 -3.05 -14.71 11.47
C LEU A 70 -4.32 -15.27 12.14
N ASP A 71 -4.94 -14.47 13.00
CA ASP A 71 -6.17 -14.83 13.70
C ASP A 71 -7.30 -15.09 12.72
N ASN A 72 -7.43 -14.28 11.67
CA ASN A 72 -8.41 -14.52 10.60
C ASN A 72 -8.31 -15.94 10.00
N TRP A 73 -7.09 -16.46 9.81
CA TRP A 73 -6.88 -17.83 9.33
C TRP A 73 -7.23 -18.88 10.39
N ILE A 74 -6.78 -18.67 11.63
CA ILE A 74 -7.02 -19.59 12.75
C ILE A 74 -8.51 -19.71 13.03
N GLU A 75 -9.21 -18.59 13.09
CA GLU A 75 -10.65 -18.50 13.32
C GLU A 75 -11.42 -19.17 12.19
N TYR A 76 -11.10 -18.85 10.93
CA TYR A 76 -11.79 -19.47 9.80
C TYR A 76 -11.60 -20.98 9.74
N PHE A 77 -10.39 -21.49 9.97
CA PHE A 77 -10.15 -22.94 9.95
C PHE A 77 -10.77 -23.67 11.16
N SER A 78 -10.98 -22.95 12.26
CA SER A 78 -11.64 -23.47 13.46
C SER A 78 -13.16 -23.36 13.42
N SER A 79 -13.71 -22.52 12.53
CA SER A 79 -15.15 -22.27 12.42
C SER A 79 -15.89 -23.33 11.58
N LYS A 80 -17.22 -23.32 11.72
CA LYS A 80 -18.13 -24.18 10.95
C LYS A 80 -18.07 -23.91 9.44
N ASP A 81 -17.75 -22.68 9.04
CA ASP A 81 -17.68 -22.26 7.64
C ASP A 81 -16.64 -23.03 6.83
N SER A 82 -15.66 -23.65 7.49
CA SER A 82 -14.63 -24.45 6.83
C SER A 82 -14.79 -25.97 7.07
N GLU A 83 -15.87 -26.44 7.71
CA GLU A 83 -16.09 -27.88 8.01
C GLU A 83 -16.04 -28.78 6.79
N ASN A 84 -16.43 -28.26 5.62
CA ASN A 84 -16.38 -28.98 4.36
C ASN A 84 -14.96 -29.26 3.85
N PHE A 85 -13.94 -28.63 4.43
CA PHE A 85 -12.54 -28.88 4.07
C PHE A 85 -11.96 -30.02 4.91
N PRO A 86 -11.31 -31.02 4.29
CA PRO A 86 -10.56 -32.03 5.03
C PRO A 86 -9.53 -31.40 5.98
N VAL A 87 -9.40 -31.96 7.19
CA VAL A 87 -8.48 -31.42 8.21
C VAL A 87 -7.04 -31.31 7.70
N TRP A 88 -6.58 -32.31 6.94
CA TRP A 88 -5.24 -32.30 6.36
C TRP A 88 -5.02 -31.12 5.39
N SER A 89 -6.05 -30.70 4.64
CA SER A 89 -5.92 -29.60 3.68
C SER A 89 -5.93 -28.25 4.39
N LYS A 90 -6.68 -28.12 5.49
CA LYS A 90 -6.60 -26.94 6.38
C LYS A 90 -5.20 -26.79 6.95
N TYR A 91 -4.64 -27.87 7.49
CA TYR A 91 -3.29 -27.90 8.04
C TYR A 91 -2.23 -27.56 6.97
N TRP A 92 -2.33 -28.16 5.78
CA TRP A 92 -1.41 -27.87 4.66
C TRP A 92 -1.46 -26.41 4.20
N ALA A 93 -2.66 -25.83 4.08
CA ALA A 93 -2.83 -24.42 3.73
C ALA A 93 -2.24 -23.51 4.82
N PHE A 94 -2.64 -23.71 6.08
CA PHE A 94 -2.19 -22.89 7.20
C PHE A 94 -0.67 -22.91 7.38
N THR A 95 -0.06 -24.11 7.38
CA THR A 95 1.41 -24.26 7.50
C THR A 95 2.19 -23.69 6.32
N SER A 96 1.51 -23.46 5.19
CA SER A 96 2.07 -22.73 4.07
C SER A 96 1.94 -21.22 4.27
N VAL A 97 0.76 -20.71 4.66
CA VAL A 97 0.49 -19.27 4.90
C VAL A 97 1.48 -18.65 5.88
N ILE A 98 1.79 -19.35 6.98
CA ILE A 98 2.73 -18.84 7.99
C ILE A 98 4.18 -18.65 7.48
N LYS A 99 4.51 -19.21 6.32
CA LYS A 99 5.82 -19.08 5.64
C LYS A 99 5.81 -18.03 4.54
N LEU A 100 4.67 -17.41 4.27
CA LEU A 100 4.48 -16.42 3.21
C LEU A 100 4.47 -15.00 3.79
N SER A 101 4.88 -14.06 2.94
CA SER A 101 4.87 -12.61 3.19
C SER A 101 3.84 -11.96 2.26
N PHE A 102 4.00 -10.68 1.93
CA PHE A 102 3.10 -9.93 1.05
C PHE A 102 3.02 -10.55 -0.35
N TYR A 103 1.89 -10.30 -1.01
CA TYR A 103 1.68 -10.62 -2.42
C TYR A 103 2.34 -9.56 -3.30
N ASP A 104 3.33 -9.98 -4.10
CA ASP A 104 3.98 -9.15 -5.10
C ASP A 104 3.18 -9.22 -6.40
N LYS A 105 2.51 -8.12 -6.76
CA LYS A 105 1.64 -8.06 -7.94
C LYS A 105 2.41 -8.12 -9.25
N GLU A 106 3.65 -7.62 -9.28
CA GLU A 106 4.47 -7.65 -10.49
C GLU A 106 5.00 -9.05 -10.75
N LYS A 107 5.37 -9.76 -9.68
CA LYS A 107 5.85 -11.14 -9.77
C LYS A 107 4.74 -12.18 -9.72
N HIS A 108 3.49 -11.74 -9.53
CA HIS A 108 2.32 -12.62 -9.41
C HIS A 108 2.53 -13.73 -8.36
N ALA A 109 3.19 -13.40 -7.25
CA ALA A 109 3.68 -14.38 -6.28
C ALA A 109 3.82 -13.83 -4.86
N PHE A 110 3.68 -14.71 -3.88
CA PHE A 110 4.01 -14.38 -2.49
C PHE A 110 5.52 -14.48 -2.24
N SER A 111 6.06 -13.45 -1.59
CA SER A 111 7.41 -13.52 -1.04
C SER A 111 7.48 -14.50 0.14
N LYS A 112 8.67 -15.00 0.47
CA LYS A 112 8.89 -15.78 1.69
C LYS A 112 9.00 -14.86 2.89
N ARG A 113 8.61 -15.37 4.06
CA ARG A 113 8.78 -14.73 5.34
C ARG A 113 10.04 -15.23 6.05
N ASP A 114 10.69 -14.33 6.76
CA ASP A 114 11.69 -14.60 7.79
C ASP A 114 11.39 -13.80 9.06
N LYS A 115 12.26 -13.91 10.07
CA LYS A 115 12.10 -13.23 11.35
C LYS A 115 12.04 -11.70 11.28
N SER A 116 12.57 -11.10 10.21
CA SER A 116 12.63 -9.64 10.00
C SER A 116 11.46 -9.11 9.17
N THR A 117 10.55 -9.99 8.75
CA THR A 117 9.41 -9.61 7.92
C THR A 117 8.41 -8.80 8.72
N VAL A 118 8.26 -7.52 8.36
CA VAL A 118 7.27 -6.60 8.94
C VAL A 118 5.88 -6.71 8.32
N ALA A 119 5.75 -7.37 7.17
CA ALA A 119 4.48 -7.49 6.46
C ALA A 119 3.48 -8.38 7.23
N PRO A 120 2.18 -8.09 7.19
CA PRO A 120 1.12 -9.00 7.65
C PRO A 120 1.14 -10.34 6.92
N PHE A 121 0.48 -11.37 7.46
CA PHE A 121 0.29 -12.64 6.75
C PHE A 121 -0.61 -12.43 5.53
N PRO A 122 -0.53 -13.28 4.49
CA PRO A 122 -1.45 -13.21 3.35
C PRO A 122 -2.90 -13.11 3.81
N ASP A 123 -3.66 -12.19 3.24
CA ASP A 123 -5.08 -12.06 3.59
C ASP A 123 -5.84 -13.35 3.25
N LEU A 124 -6.80 -13.70 4.11
CA LEU A 124 -7.75 -14.77 3.84
C LEU A 124 -8.75 -14.31 2.77
N ASN A 125 -8.70 -14.96 1.61
CA ASN A 125 -9.71 -14.90 0.56
C ASN A 125 -10.38 -16.27 0.50
N ARG A 126 -11.60 -16.37 1.05
CA ARG A 126 -12.32 -17.65 1.20
C ARG A 126 -12.61 -18.31 -0.15
N GLU A 127 -12.85 -17.54 -1.20
CA GLU A 127 -13.11 -18.06 -2.55
C GLU A 127 -11.85 -18.62 -3.20
N ALA A 128 -10.73 -17.88 -3.13
CA ALA A 128 -9.43 -18.35 -3.59
C ALA A 128 -9.00 -19.61 -2.83
N LEU A 129 -9.19 -19.63 -1.51
CA LEU A 129 -8.90 -20.79 -0.69
C LEU A 129 -9.75 -22.00 -1.07
N ALA A 130 -11.06 -21.82 -1.25
CA ALA A 130 -11.96 -22.88 -1.68
C ALA A 130 -11.56 -23.44 -3.05
N TYR A 131 -11.17 -22.57 -3.99
CA TYR A 131 -10.66 -22.97 -5.30
C TYR A 131 -9.42 -23.87 -5.17
N VAL A 132 -8.43 -23.45 -4.38
CA VAL A 132 -7.18 -24.20 -4.15
C VAL A 132 -7.45 -25.54 -3.46
N VAL A 133 -8.21 -25.53 -2.37
CA VAL A 133 -8.51 -26.72 -1.57
C VAL A 133 -9.27 -27.74 -2.42
N ASN A 134 -10.29 -27.32 -3.18
CA ASN A 134 -11.05 -28.21 -4.05
C ASN A 134 -10.14 -28.88 -5.10
N ALA A 135 -9.28 -28.10 -5.77
CA ALA A 135 -8.37 -28.63 -6.77
C ALA A 135 -7.38 -29.65 -6.18
N ILE A 136 -6.84 -29.38 -4.98
CA ILE A 136 -5.91 -30.29 -4.31
C ILE A 136 -6.59 -31.54 -3.76
N VAL A 137 -7.79 -31.43 -3.20
CA VAL A 137 -8.56 -32.59 -2.75
C VAL A 137 -8.87 -33.52 -3.93
N LYS A 138 -9.36 -32.98 -5.05
CA LYS A 138 -9.61 -33.76 -6.27
C LYS A 138 -8.34 -34.41 -6.82
N LYS A 139 -7.22 -33.70 -6.81
CA LYS A 139 -5.91 -34.26 -7.22
C LYS A 139 -5.55 -35.47 -6.36
N THR A 140 -5.69 -35.36 -5.04
CA THR A 140 -5.40 -36.44 -4.09
C THR A 140 -6.33 -37.64 -4.27
N SER A 141 -7.62 -37.38 -4.53
CA SER A 141 -8.63 -38.41 -4.81
C SER A 141 -8.55 -39.00 -6.22
N LYS A 142 -7.61 -38.55 -7.07
CA LYS A 142 -7.49 -38.91 -8.49
C LYS A 142 -8.78 -38.64 -9.29
N GLU A 143 -9.54 -37.65 -8.88
CA GLU A 143 -10.73 -37.19 -9.59
C GLU A 143 -10.36 -36.28 -10.75
N ASN A 144 -11.24 -36.18 -11.75
CA ASN A 144 -11.07 -35.23 -12.84
C ASN A 144 -11.16 -33.79 -12.32
N ILE A 145 -10.22 -32.95 -12.76
CA ILE A 145 -10.19 -31.51 -12.47
C ILE A 145 -10.39 -30.79 -13.81
N PRO A 146 -11.63 -30.44 -14.20
CA PRO A 146 -11.91 -29.81 -15.49
C PRO A 146 -11.02 -28.58 -15.77
N ALA A 147 -10.80 -27.74 -14.76
CA ALA A 147 -9.93 -26.57 -14.87
C ALA A 147 -8.46 -26.91 -15.21
N ALA A 148 -7.97 -28.10 -14.86
CA ALA A 148 -6.61 -28.56 -15.21
C ALA A 148 -6.56 -29.27 -16.57
N THR A 149 -7.69 -29.74 -17.08
CA THR A 149 -7.82 -30.31 -18.43
C THR A 149 -7.65 -29.22 -19.49
N ASP A 150 -8.26 -28.06 -19.25
CA ASP A 150 -8.30 -26.96 -20.22
C ASP A 150 -7.19 -25.91 -20.04
N ASN A 151 -6.43 -25.98 -18.93
CA ASN A 151 -5.36 -25.03 -18.63
C ASN A 151 -4.02 -25.75 -18.30
N PRO A 152 -3.06 -25.79 -19.24
CA PRO A 152 -1.73 -26.39 -19.04
C PRO A 152 -0.91 -25.74 -17.92
N GLU A 153 -0.99 -24.42 -17.75
CA GLU A 153 -0.29 -23.67 -16.70
C GLU A 153 -0.82 -24.10 -15.32
N PHE A 154 -2.14 -24.14 -15.16
CA PHE A 154 -2.76 -24.58 -13.91
C PHE A 154 -2.44 -26.05 -13.61
N ARG A 155 -2.37 -26.90 -14.63
CA ARG A 155 -1.94 -28.30 -14.48
C ARG A 155 -0.52 -28.40 -13.92
N GLN A 156 0.41 -27.58 -14.42
CA GLN A 156 1.79 -27.55 -13.93
C GLN A 156 1.87 -27.02 -12.50
N LEU A 157 1.12 -25.96 -12.17
CA LEU A 157 1.02 -25.45 -10.80
C LEU A 157 0.49 -26.52 -9.83
N LEU A 158 -0.55 -27.24 -10.24
CA LEU A 158 -1.12 -28.34 -9.47
C LEU A 158 -0.12 -29.46 -9.27
N GLN A 159 0.71 -29.82 -10.26
CA GLN A 159 1.74 -30.87 -10.09
C GLN A 159 2.69 -30.56 -8.93
N GLY A 160 3.12 -29.31 -8.81
CA GLY A 160 4.01 -28.86 -7.73
C GLY A 160 3.38 -28.81 -6.34
N SER A 161 2.05 -28.85 -6.22
CA SER A 161 1.31 -28.79 -4.94
C SER A 161 1.76 -27.67 -3.99
N SER A 162 2.21 -26.53 -4.52
CA SER A 162 2.61 -25.38 -3.70
C SER A 162 1.39 -24.53 -3.40
N PHE A 163 0.97 -24.48 -2.12
CA PHE A 163 -0.17 -23.66 -1.70
C PHE A 163 0.02 -22.20 -2.12
N GLY A 164 1.18 -21.60 -1.84
CA GLY A 164 1.42 -20.18 -2.17
C GLY A 164 1.25 -19.87 -3.66
N LYS A 165 1.72 -20.75 -4.55
CA LYS A 165 1.55 -20.55 -6.01
C LYS A 165 0.10 -20.77 -6.45
N LEU A 166 -0.55 -21.81 -5.94
CA LEU A 166 -1.96 -22.09 -6.25
C LEU A 166 -2.88 -20.99 -5.71
N TYR A 167 -2.56 -20.44 -4.54
CA TYR A 167 -3.30 -19.38 -3.89
C TYR A 167 -3.09 -18.03 -4.58
N ALA A 168 -1.87 -17.72 -5.01
CA ALA A 168 -1.61 -16.58 -5.89
C ALA A 168 -2.44 -16.66 -7.18
N TYR A 169 -2.35 -17.79 -7.89
CA TYR A 169 -3.16 -18.03 -9.09
C TYR A 169 -4.66 -17.92 -8.82
N ALA A 170 -5.15 -18.48 -7.71
CA ALA A 170 -6.56 -18.43 -7.36
C ALA A 170 -7.01 -16.99 -7.03
N ILE A 171 -6.19 -16.24 -6.28
CA ILE A 171 -6.41 -14.81 -6.02
C ILE A 171 -6.57 -14.07 -7.34
N GLU A 172 -5.74 -14.29 -8.35
CA GLU A 172 -5.89 -13.61 -9.64
C GLU A 172 -7.15 -13.97 -10.41
N LYS A 173 -7.66 -15.21 -10.22
CA LYS A 173 -8.90 -15.64 -10.87
C LYS A 173 -10.13 -15.08 -10.20
N VAL A 174 -10.13 -14.97 -8.88
CA VAL A 174 -11.29 -14.55 -8.08
C VAL A 174 -11.26 -13.06 -7.72
N THR A 175 -10.09 -12.43 -7.74
CA THR A 175 -9.95 -10.99 -7.54
C THR A 175 -10.34 -10.30 -8.84
N PRO A 176 -11.29 -9.36 -8.81
CA PRO A 176 -11.85 -8.76 -10.03
C PRO A 176 -10.91 -7.78 -10.77
N ALA A 177 -9.67 -7.55 -10.33
CA ALA A 177 -8.77 -6.64 -11.03
C ALA A 177 -8.06 -7.33 -12.22
N LYS A 178 -8.81 -7.73 -13.25
CA LYS A 178 -8.22 -7.81 -14.60
C LYS A 178 -8.12 -6.39 -15.15
N GLU A 179 -7.08 -6.08 -15.91
CA GLU A 179 -6.91 -4.77 -16.56
C GLU A 179 -8.18 -4.33 -17.33
N SER A 180 -8.89 -5.29 -17.94
CA SER A 180 -10.19 -5.09 -18.60
C SER A 180 -11.32 -4.63 -17.68
N GLU A 181 -11.30 -5.00 -16.40
CA GLU A 181 -12.30 -4.56 -15.40
C GLU A 181 -11.94 -3.18 -14.82
N LEU A 182 -10.67 -2.76 -14.93
CA LEU A 182 -10.25 -1.40 -14.55
C LEU A 182 -10.70 -0.33 -15.56
N ILE A 183 -10.88 -0.70 -16.84
CA ILE A 183 -11.36 0.19 -17.92
C ILE A 183 -12.68 0.87 -17.52
N ASN A 184 -13.58 0.13 -16.87
CA ASN A 184 -14.82 0.71 -16.35
C ASN A 184 -14.60 1.26 -14.93
N ALA A 185 -14.37 2.57 -14.86
CA ALA A 185 -14.17 3.27 -13.58
C ALA A 185 -15.49 3.63 -12.87
N LYS A 186 -16.66 3.19 -13.34
CA LYS A 186 -17.94 3.48 -12.68
C LYS A 186 -18.05 2.79 -11.33
N GLY A 187 -18.57 3.51 -10.35
CA GLY A 187 -18.58 3.09 -8.96
C GLY A 187 -19.01 4.22 -8.03
N GLU A 188 -18.80 3.99 -6.74
CA GLU A 188 -19.30 4.86 -5.67
C GLU A 188 -18.23 5.10 -4.60
N TRP A 189 -18.24 6.33 -4.06
CA TRP A 189 -17.48 6.65 -2.86
C TRP A 189 -18.26 6.20 -1.62
N VAL A 190 -17.64 5.38 -0.79
CA VAL A 190 -18.12 5.03 0.54
C VAL A 190 -17.27 5.76 1.57
N ARG A 191 -17.94 6.42 2.53
CA ARG A 191 -17.30 7.10 3.66
C ARG A 191 -17.39 6.21 4.90
N TYR A 192 -16.24 5.97 5.51
CA TYR A 192 -16.09 5.41 6.85
C TYR A 192 -15.77 6.57 7.78
N SER A 193 -16.66 6.83 8.73
CA SER A 193 -16.58 8.05 9.53
C SER A 193 -15.51 7.94 10.61
N LYS A 194 -14.92 9.07 11.00
CA LYS A 194 -14.00 9.11 12.14
C LYS A 194 -14.59 8.40 13.36
N ASN A 195 -13.82 7.52 14.00
CA ASN A 195 -14.22 6.70 15.14
C ASN A 195 -15.42 5.77 14.90
N SER A 196 -15.82 5.50 13.64
CA SER A 196 -16.80 4.46 13.33
C SER A 196 -16.21 3.06 13.57
N ASP A 197 -17.05 2.04 13.47
CA ASP A 197 -16.61 0.65 13.47
C ASP A 197 -15.58 0.42 12.34
N HIS A 198 -14.33 0.18 12.72
CA HIS A 198 -13.22 -0.02 11.79
C HIS A 198 -13.32 -1.36 11.07
N MET A 199 -14.07 -2.32 11.59
CA MET A 199 -14.26 -3.62 10.95
C MET A 199 -15.04 -3.52 9.64
N LEU A 200 -15.90 -2.51 9.48
CA LEU A 200 -16.58 -2.26 8.20
C LEU A 200 -15.59 -1.91 7.09
N LEU A 201 -14.52 -1.18 7.41
CA LEU A 201 -13.45 -0.84 6.48
C LEU A 201 -12.51 -2.02 6.24
N VAL A 202 -12.16 -2.76 7.28
CA VAL A 202 -11.33 -3.98 7.16
C VAL A 202 -12.00 -4.99 6.24
N ASN A 203 -13.27 -5.33 6.53
CA ASN A 203 -14.03 -6.33 5.79
C ASN A 203 -14.25 -5.96 4.33
N SER A 204 -14.35 -4.66 4.01
CA SER A 204 -14.52 -4.21 2.63
C SER A 204 -13.23 -4.20 1.81
N LEU A 205 -12.07 -4.31 2.46
CA LEU A 205 -10.75 -4.35 1.81
C LEU A 205 -10.16 -5.76 1.78
N GLN A 206 -10.54 -6.61 2.74
CA GLN A 206 -9.99 -7.95 2.91
C GLN A 206 -10.19 -8.80 1.65
N GLY A 207 -9.14 -9.51 1.23
CA GLY A 207 -9.20 -10.43 0.10
C GLY A 207 -9.17 -9.77 -1.29
N HIS A 208 -9.15 -8.43 -1.37
CA HIS A 208 -9.03 -7.70 -2.63
C HIS A 208 -7.57 -7.44 -3.06
N GLY A 209 -6.60 -7.79 -2.22
CA GLY A 209 -5.18 -7.63 -2.54
C GLY A 209 -4.81 -6.17 -2.86
N THR A 210 -5.41 -5.19 -2.15
CA THR A 210 -5.18 -3.76 -2.41
C THR A 210 -3.72 -3.37 -2.20
N GLY A 211 -2.99 -4.10 -1.35
CA GLY A 211 -1.65 -3.75 -0.90
C GLY A 211 -1.64 -2.69 0.19
N TRP A 212 -2.82 -2.26 0.67
CA TRP A 212 -2.95 -1.26 1.72
C TRP A 212 -2.83 -1.91 3.10
N CYS A 213 -2.00 -1.33 3.97
CA CYS A 213 -1.92 -1.71 5.39
C CYS A 213 -3.27 -1.59 6.12
N THR A 214 -4.20 -0.79 5.60
CA THR A 214 -5.57 -0.62 6.13
C THR A 214 -6.45 -1.86 6.02
N ALA A 215 -6.03 -2.87 5.26
CA ALA A 215 -6.65 -4.20 5.38
C ALA A 215 -6.37 -4.85 6.76
N GLY A 216 -5.35 -4.37 7.50
CA GLY A 216 -5.09 -4.71 8.89
C GLY A 216 -5.95 -3.90 9.86
N GLU A 217 -6.44 -4.57 10.90
CA GLU A 217 -7.39 -4.00 11.86
C GLU A 217 -6.81 -2.81 12.63
N SER A 218 -5.59 -2.95 13.14
CA SER A 218 -4.96 -1.92 13.99
C SER A 218 -4.69 -0.64 13.20
N THR A 219 -4.21 -0.81 11.96
CA THR A 219 -4.01 0.29 11.03
C THR A 219 -5.34 0.95 10.67
N ALA A 220 -6.39 0.19 10.34
CA ALA A 220 -7.70 0.76 10.03
C ALA A 220 -8.27 1.59 11.20
N LYS A 221 -8.16 1.06 12.41
CA LYS A 221 -8.57 1.74 13.64
C LYS A 221 -7.79 3.04 13.86
N ALA A 222 -6.45 3.00 13.78
CA ALA A 222 -5.61 4.18 13.96
C ALA A 222 -5.90 5.26 12.91
N GLN A 223 -6.17 4.88 11.67
CA GLN A 223 -6.50 5.82 10.60
C GLN A 223 -7.89 6.45 10.81
N LEU A 224 -8.89 5.68 11.23
CA LEU A 224 -10.22 6.20 11.55
C LEU A 224 -10.26 7.03 12.84
N GLN A 225 -9.31 6.83 13.76
CA GLN A 225 -9.09 7.75 14.89
C GLN A 225 -8.50 9.09 14.41
N GLY A 226 -7.69 9.05 13.35
CA GLY A 226 -7.08 10.23 12.73
C GLY A 226 -8.08 11.11 11.97
N GLY A 227 -9.07 10.52 11.30
CA GLY A 227 -10.06 11.24 10.49
C GLY A 227 -11.02 10.30 9.76
N ASP A 228 -11.88 10.85 8.91
CA ASP A 228 -12.67 10.02 7.99
C ASP A 228 -11.78 9.24 7.02
N PHE A 229 -12.31 8.16 6.47
CA PHE A 229 -11.66 7.38 5.43
C PHE A 229 -12.64 7.16 4.29
N TYR A 230 -12.24 7.48 3.06
CA TYR A 230 -13.07 7.30 1.88
C TYR A 230 -12.46 6.21 1.02
N VAL A 231 -13.29 5.29 0.54
CA VAL A 231 -12.88 4.31 -0.47
C VAL A 231 -13.81 4.42 -1.65
N TYR A 232 -13.23 4.49 -2.84
CA TYR A 232 -14.00 4.35 -4.07
C TYR A 232 -14.04 2.89 -4.48
N TYR A 233 -15.24 2.37 -4.67
CA TYR A 233 -15.47 1.02 -5.13
C TYR A 233 -16.08 1.03 -6.53
N SER A 234 -15.39 0.44 -7.51
CA SER A 234 -16.00 0.18 -8.81
C SER A 234 -17.03 -0.94 -8.72
N TYR A 235 -18.02 -0.91 -9.62
CA TYR A 235 -19.05 -1.94 -9.68
C TYR A 235 -18.48 -3.28 -10.15
N ASP A 236 -18.83 -4.36 -9.45
CA ASP A 236 -18.58 -5.72 -9.88
C ASP A 236 -19.52 -6.14 -11.04
N LYS A 237 -19.34 -7.38 -11.52
CA LYS A 237 -20.16 -7.96 -12.60
C LYS A 237 -21.65 -8.05 -12.26
N ARG A 238 -22.02 -7.92 -10.97
CA ARG A 238 -23.40 -7.92 -10.48
C ARG A 238 -23.91 -6.50 -10.22
N GLY A 239 -23.14 -5.48 -10.59
CA GLY A 239 -23.47 -4.07 -10.42
C GLY A 239 -23.32 -3.55 -8.98
N LYS A 240 -22.62 -4.26 -8.09
CA LYS A 240 -22.42 -3.82 -6.70
C LYS A 240 -21.06 -3.14 -6.51
N PRO A 241 -20.98 -2.03 -5.76
CA PRO A 241 -19.72 -1.30 -5.57
C PRO A 241 -18.85 -2.02 -4.52
N THR A 242 -18.18 -3.10 -4.94
CA THR A 242 -17.43 -4.00 -4.05
C THR A 242 -15.94 -4.06 -4.38
N ILE A 243 -15.48 -3.42 -5.46
CA ILE A 243 -14.10 -3.52 -5.93
C ILE A 243 -13.33 -2.25 -5.54
N PRO A 244 -12.46 -2.27 -4.50
CA PRO A 244 -11.73 -1.08 -4.10
C PRO A 244 -10.74 -0.65 -5.20
N ARG A 245 -10.69 0.66 -5.49
CA ARG A 245 -9.83 1.25 -6.54
C ARG A 245 -8.87 2.29 -6.00
N THR A 246 -9.37 3.15 -5.12
CA THR A 246 -8.61 4.24 -4.52
C THR A 246 -9.19 4.55 -3.15
N ALA A 247 -8.36 5.11 -2.28
CA ALA A 247 -8.74 5.55 -0.96
C ALA A 247 -8.20 6.94 -0.67
N ILE A 248 -8.97 7.73 0.08
CA ILE A 248 -8.58 9.02 0.65
C ILE A 248 -8.62 8.88 2.16
N ARG A 249 -7.45 8.98 2.79
CA ARG A 249 -7.33 9.01 4.25
C ARG A 249 -7.32 10.45 4.72
N MET A 250 -8.16 10.78 5.69
CA MET A 250 -8.19 12.11 6.30
C MET A 250 -7.37 12.15 7.59
N ARG A 251 -6.90 13.36 7.94
CA ARG A 251 -6.43 13.72 9.28
C ARG A 251 -7.18 14.96 9.72
N GLY A 252 -8.05 14.81 10.71
CA GLY A 252 -9.07 15.82 11.02
C GLY A 252 -9.98 16.02 9.81
N SER A 253 -10.13 17.27 9.37
CA SER A 253 -10.89 17.64 8.17
C SER A 253 -10.04 17.73 6.91
N GLY A 254 -8.72 17.56 7.00
CA GLY A 254 -7.80 17.69 5.88
C GLY A 254 -7.41 16.34 5.28
N ILE A 255 -7.00 16.36 4.01
CA ILE A 255 -6.55 15.17 3.30
C ILE A 255 -5.13 14.83 3.74
N ALA A 256 -4.95 13.64 4.30
CA ALA A 256 -3.65 13.14 4.69
C ALA A 256 -2.95 12.40 3.55
N GLU A 257 -3.70 11.60 2.79
CA GLU A 257 -3.13 10.72 1.77
C GLU A 257 -4.20 10.25 0.78
N VAL A 258 -3.80 10.11 -0.47
CA VAL A 258 -4.57 9.50 -1.56
C VAL A 258 -3.72 8.39 -2.15
N ARG A 259 -4.29 7.18 -2.24
CA ARG A 259 -3.58 6.00 -2.78
C ARG A 259 -4.52 5.12 -3.58
N GLY A 260 -3.96 4.45 -4.58
CA GLY A 260 -4.67 3.51 -5.43
C GLY A 260 -4.24 2.07 -5.21
N VAL A 261 -4.78 1.19 -6.05
CA VAL A 261 -4.49 -0.25 -6.04
C VAL A 261 -3.40 -0.67 -7.04
N GLY A 262 -2.80 0.28 -7.75
CA GLY A 262 -1.69 0.02 -8.69
C GLY A 262 -0.37 -0.34 -8.00
N PRO A 263 0.70 -0.58 -8.79
CA PRO A 263 2.05 -0.79 -8.26
C PRO A 263 2.46 0.36 -7.32
N ASP A 264 3.11 0.03 -6.21
CA ASP A 264 3.47 0.97 -5.13
C ASP A 264 2.30 1.79 -4.56
N GLN A 265 1.09 1.24 -4.61
CA GLN A 265 -0.16 1.92 -4.22
C GLN A 265 -0.45 3.18 -5.04
N ASN A 266 0.07 3.27 -6.27
CA ASN A 266 -0.30 4.33 -7.21
C ASN A 266 -1.76 4.19 -7.66
N LEU A 267 -2.33 5.29 -8.15
CA LEU A 267 -3.61 5.27 -8.84
C LEU A 267 -3.51 4.38 -10.08
N ASP A 268 -4.56 3.59 -10.33
CA ASP A 268 -4.68 2.90 -11.61
C ASP A 268 -4.90 3.93 -12.76
N PRO A 269 -4.61 3.57 -14.01
CA PRO A 269 -4.64 4.51 -15.13
C PRO A 269 -6.00 5.17 -15.40
N TYR A 270 -7.10 4.61 -14.89
CA TYR A 270 -8.47 5.01 -15.24
C TYR A 270 -9.18 5.79 -14.13
N ILE A 271 -8.66 5.77 -12.89
CA ILE A 271 -9.36 6.35 -11.73
C ILE A 271 -8.99 7.82 -11.45
N GLY A 272 -8.02 8.37 -12.16
CA GLY A 272 -7.49 9.70 -11.89
C GLY A 272 -8.53 10.82 -11.91
N GLU A 273 -9.50 10.76 -12.83
CA GLU A 273 -10.58 11.75 -12.90
C GLU A 273 -11.55 11.66 -11.72
N VAL A 274 -11.93 10.43 -11.33
CA VAL A 274 -12.79 10.19 -10.15
C VAL A 274 -12.16 10.76 -8.89
N VAL A 275 -10.85 10.58 -8.72
CA VAL A 275 -10.10 11.19 -7.61
C VAL A 275 -10.13 12.70 -7.70
N ARG A 276 -9.79 13.30 -8.85
CA ARG A 276 -9.79 14.76 -9.02
C ARG A 276 -11.14 15.39 -8.72
N GLU A 277 -12.24 14.79 -9.18
CA GLU A 277 -13.58 15.28 -8.86
C GLU A 277 -13.87 15.19 -7.36
N LYS A 278 -13.49 14.08 -6.72
CA LYS A 278 -13.67 13.93 -5.27
C LYS A 278 -12.86 14.94 -4.47
N LEU A 279 -11.64 15.27 -4.91
CA LEU A 279 -10.79 16.25 -4.26
C LEU A 279 -11.44 17.64 -4.20
N LYS A 280 -12.27 18.01 -5.18
CA LYS A 280 -12.97 19.32 -5.19
C LYS A 280 -13.97 19.48 -4.05
N GLU A 281 -14.43 18.38 -3.46
CA GLU A 281 -15.34 18.41 -2.31
C GLU A 281 -14.65 18.81 -1.01
N PHE A 282 -13.31 18.75 -0.96
CA PHE A 282 -12.54 19.08 0.23
C PHE A 282 -11.95 20.50 0.15
N PRO A 283 -12.01 21.30 1.23
CA PRO A 283 -11.46 22.66 1.24
C PRO A 283 -9.98 22.74 0.86
N ASP A 284 -9.20 21.72 1.23
CA ASP A 284 -7.77 21.61 0.97
C ASP A 284 -7.42 20.77 -0.27
N GLY A 285 -8.40 20.31 -1.05
CA GLY A 285 -8.17 19.43 -2.20
C GLY A 285 -7.24 20.01 -3.27
N LYS A 286 -7.41 21.29 -3.64
CA LYS A 286 -6.49 21.98 -4.58
C LYS A 286 -5.07 22.09 -4.03
N ALA A 287 -4.95 22.36 -2.73
CA ALA A 287 -3.66 22.46 -2.06
C ALA A 287 -2.98 21.09 -1.97
N TYR A 288 -3.76 20.03 -1.68
CA TYR A 288 -3.29 18.65 -1.68
C TYR A 288 -2.76 18.23 -3.06
N GLU A 289 -3.51 18.49 -4.13
CA GLU A 289 -3.10 18.14 -5.50
C GLU A 289 -1.78 18.82 -5.88
N LYS A 290 -1.65 20.11 -5.54
CA LYS A 290 -0.41 20.86 -5.75
C LYS A 290 0.75 20.24 -4.95
N LYS A 291 0.58 20.00 -3.65
CA LYS A 291 1.62 19.38 -2.80
C LYS A 291 2.05 18.02 -3.33
N SER A 292 1.08 17.18 -3.71
CA SER A 292 1.36 15.85 -4.26
C SER A 292 2.16 15.94 -5.56
N GLN A 293 1.81 16.87 -6.46
CA GLN A 293 2.52 17.04 -7.72
C GLN A 293 3.91 17.62 -7.53
N ASP A 294 4.06 18.62 -6.67
CA ASP A 294 5.34 19.24 -6.32
C ASP A 294 6.30 18.20 -5.70
N MET A 295 5.84 17.42 -4.73
CA MET A 295 6.65 16.37 -4.10
C MET A 295 7.04 15.25 -5.06
N LYS A 296 6.14 14.87 -5.98
CA LYS A 296 6.48 13.92 -7.05
C LYS A 296 7.57 14.46 -7.97
N THR A 297 7.45 15.71 -8.40
CA THR A 297 8.46 16.38 -9.24
C THR A 297 9.79 16.53 -8.50
N LEU A 298 9.78 16.97 -7.24
CA LEU A 298 10.99 17.13 -6.44
C LEU A 298 11.73 15.81 -6.21
N THR A 299 11.00 14.73 -5.91
CA THR A 299 11.58 13.39 -5.77
C THR A 299 12.19 12.88 -7.08
N ALA A 300 11.55 13.14 -8.23
CA ALA A 300 12.10 12.77 -9.53
C ALA A 300 13.39 13.54 -9.86
N ILE A 301 13.43 14.84 -9.56
CA ILE A 301 14.62 15.68 -9.74
C ILE A 301 15.75 15.22 -8.81
N GLU A 302 15.45 14.90 -7.55
CA GLU A 302 16.43 14.39 -6.59
C GLU A 302 17.04 13.07 -7.06
N ALA A 303 16.20 12.12 -7.50
CA ALA A 303 16.65 10.84 -8.03
C ALA A 303 17.56 11.03 -9.26
N LYS A 304 17.19 11.94 -10.16
CA LYS A 304 17.97 12.30 -11.36
C LYS A 304 19.33 12.89 -10.99
N ALA A 305 19.36 13.84 -10.06
CA ALA A 305 20.60 14.49 -9.61
C ALA A 305 21.54 13.49 -8.91
N ARG A 306 21.01 12.64 -8.01
CA ARG A 306 21.79 11.60 -7.33
C ARG A 306 22.33 10.53 -8.28
N GLY A 307 21.63 10.27 -9.37
CA GLY A 307 22.09 9.38 -10.45
C GLY A 307 23.15 10.00 -11.37
N GLY A 308 23.61 11.23 -11.10
CA GLY A 308 24.59 11.95 -11.94
C GLY A 308 24.01 12.54 -13.23
N GLY A 309 22.67 12.59 -13.36
CA GLY A 309 22.01 13.17 -14.52
C GLY A 309 21.95 14.70 -14.48
N GLU A 310 22.03 15.33 -15.65
CA GLU A 310 21.92 16.79 -15.77
C GLU A 310 20.46 17.26 -15.66
N LEU A 311 20.22 18.29 -14.85
CA LEU A 311 18.89 18.90 -14.68
C LEU A 311 18.48 19.66 -15.94
N SER A 312 17.24 19.44 -16.38
CA SER A 312 16.67 20.14 -17.54
C SER A 312 16.33 21.59 -17.20
N ARG A 313 15.95 22.36 -18.22
CA ARG A 313 15.44 23.72 -18.04
C ARG A 313 14.21 23.73 -17.13
N GLU A 314 13.30 22.78 -17.31
CA GLU A 314 12.08 22.63 -16.54
C GLU A 314 12.36 22.26 -15.08
N ASP A 315 13.34 21.37 -14.85
CA ASP A 315 13.78 20.99 -13.50
C ASP A 315 14.29 22.23 -12.74
N LEU A 316 15.09 23.06 -13.39
CA LEU A 316 15.63 24.28 -12.80
C LEU A 316 14.54 25.36 -12.61
N ILE A 317 13.61 25.53 -13.56
CA ILE A 317 12.45 26.42 -13.39
C ILE A 317 11.64 26.04 -12.15
N PHE A 318 11.48 24.74 -11.91
CA PHE A 318 10.78 24.21 -10.73
C PHE A 318 11.59 24.47 -9.45
N LEU A 319 12.87 24.06 -9.40
CA LEU A 319 13.72 24.20 -8.21
C LEU A 319 13.91 25.65 -7.77
N TYR A 320 14.12 26.57 -8.72
CA TYR A 320 14.24 28.00 -8.42
C TYR A 320 12.88 28.69 -8.16
N GLU A 321 11.79 27.94 -8.17
CA GLU A 321 10.43 28.41 -7.87
C GLU A 321 10.00 29.58 -8.78
N ILE A 322 10.49 29.64 -10.02
CA ILE A 322 10.32 30.78 -10.95
C ILE A 322 8.83 31.00 -11.27
N LYS A 323 8.08 29.90 -11.46
CA LYS A 323 6.65 29.97 -11.79
C LYS A 323 5.75 29.93 -10.57
N SER A 324 6.14 29.19 -9.54
CA SER A 324 5.35 28.99 -8.32
C SER A 324 6.20 28.41 -7.21
N HIS A 325 5.82 28.69 -5.96
CA HIS A 325 6.44 28.05 -4.79
C HIS A 325 6.19 26.55 -4.74
N ILE A 326 7.21 25.78 -4.35
CA ILE A 326 7.12 24.35 -4.06
C ILE A 326 6.46 24.15 -2.71
N GLN A 327 5.45 23.28 -2.64
CA GLN A 327 4.71 22.97 -1.43
C GLN A 327 4.85 21.49 -1.07
N GLY A 328 5.20 21.22 0.19
CA GLY A 328 5.22 19.87 0.76
C GLY A 328 4.10 19.66 1.78
N PHE A 329 4.03 18.46 2.34
CA PHE A 329 3.12 18.13 3.45
C PHE A 329 3.68 18.52 4.82
N GLY A 330 4.95 18.90 4.91
CA GLY A 330 5.57 19.48 6.10
C GLY A 330 5.25 20.95 6.32
N TYR A 331 5.64 21.44 7.51
CA TYR A 331 5.45 22.83 7.92
C TYR A 331 6.55 23.77 7.42
N GLN A 332 7.72 23.23 7.12
CA GLN A 332 8.89 23.98 6.67
C GLN A 332 9.13 23.77 5.19
N ARG A 333 9.93 24.67 4.59
CA ARG A 333 10.40 24.51 3.21
C ARG A 333 11.22 23.23 3.10
N ASP A 334 10.96 22.46 2.05
CA ASP A 334 11.62 21.16 1.86
C ASP A 334 13.15 21.35 1.75
N PRO A 335 13.95 20.69 2.61
CA PRO A 335 15.40 20.86 2.64
C PRO A 335 16.08 20.43 1.33
N ARG A 336 15.49 19.48 0.58
CA ARG A 336 16.01 18.99 -0.70
C ARG A 336 16.19 20.12 -1.71
N ILE A 337 15.35 21.15 -1.67
CA ILE A 337 15.44 22.28 -2.60
C ILE A 337 16.80 23.00 -2.42
N ASN A 338 17.21 23.23 -1.17
CA ASN A 338 18.49 23.88 -0.89
C ASN A 338 19.68 22.96 -1.19
N GLU A 339 19.55 21.67 -0.92
CA GLU A 339 20.60 20.69 -1.23
C GLU A 339 20.85 20.58 -2.74
N LEU A 340 19.78 20.56 -3.54
CA LEU A 340 19.86 20.45 -5.00
C LEU A 340 20.40 21.73 -5.65
N ILE A 341 20.12 22.90 -5.07
CA ILE A 341 20.63 24.20 -5.56
C ILE A 341 22.03 24.51 -5.03
N GLY A 342 22.37 24.09 -3.81
CA GLY A 342 23.54 24.56 -3.07
C GLY A 342 24.89 24.29 -3.73
N GLY A 343 24.98 23.26 -4.58
CA GLY A 343 26.18 22.94 -5.36
C GLY A 343 26.24 23.58 -6.75
N ARG A 344 25.27 24.42 -7.12
CA ARG A 344 25.09 24.91 -8.50
C ARG A 344 25.46 26.38 -8.66
N ASP A 345 25.90 26.77 -9.85
CA ASP A 345 26.03 28.19 -10.22
C ASP A 345 24.65 28.77 -10.56
N LYS A 346 24.02 29.36 -9.54
CA LYS A 346 22.70 30.00 -9.63
C LYS A 346 22.58 30.99 -10.78
N ARG A 347 23.64 31.74 -11.08
CA ARG A 347 23.60 32.74 -12.16
C ARG A 347 23.55 32.06 -13.53
N SER A 348 24.34 31.01 -13.73
CA SER A 348 24.30 30.20 -14.97
C SER A 348 22.97 29.48 -15.14
N ASP A 349 22.42 28.91 -14.07
CA ASP A 349 21.11 28.25 -14.12
C ASP A 349 19.99 29.24 -14.47
N LEU A 350 19.98 30.42 -13.86
CA LEU A 350 18.97 31.45 -14.15
C LEU A 350 19.10 32.00 -15.57
N ALA A 351 20.33 32.20 -16.06
CA ALA A 351 20.58 32.58 -17.44
C ALA A 351 20.00 31.55 -18.43
N PHE A 352 20.30 30.26 -18.19
CA PHE A 352 19.80 29.15 -18.99
C PHE A 352 18.27 29.02 -18.93
N THR A 353 17.68 29.12 -17.74
CA THR A 353 16.22 28.99 -17.58
C THR A 353 15.45 30.16 -18.16
N LEU A 354 15.94 31.39 -18.03
CA LEU A 354 15.27 32.58 -18.55
C LEU A 354 15.59 32.88 -20.02
N GLY A 355 16.63 32.26 -20.58
CA GLY A 355 17.12 32.58 -21.93
C GLY A 355 17.75 33.97 -22.00
N ILE A 356 18.33 34.43 -20.89
CA ILE A 356 18.93 35.76 -20.73
C ILE A 356 20.45 35.59 -20.57
N PRO A 357 21.29 36.45 -21.18
CA PRO A 357 22.75 36.40 -20.96
C PRO A 357 23.13 36.47 -19.48
N LYS A 358 24.15 35.71 -19.07
CA LYS A 358 24.58 35.56 -17.68
C LYS A 358 24.92 36.89 -17.01
N GLU A 359 25.45 37.83 -17.79
CA GLU A 359 25.85 39.17 -17.38
C GLU A 359 24.64 40.00 -16.95
N LYS A 360 23.46 39.73 -17.53
CA LYS A 360 22.20 40.44 -17.24
C LYS A 360 21.40 39.82 -16.09
N ILE A 361 21.93 38.80 -15.42
CA ILE A 361 21.27 38.15 -14.28
C ILE A 361 21.85 38.67 -12.97
N SER A 362 20.98 39.24 -12.13
CA SER A 362 21.29 39.53 -10.72
C SER A 362 20.74 38.42 -9.83
N VAL A 363 21.55 37.90 -8.92
CA VAL A 363 21.17 36.81 -7.97
C VAL A 363 21.03 37.30 -6.53
N THR A 364 21.41 38.56 -6.28
CA THR A 364 21.23 39.28 -5.01
C THR A 364 20.49 40.61 -5.23
N LYS A 365 19.95 41.17 -4.15
CA LYS A 365 19.28 42.47 -4.19
C LYS A 365 20.27 43.59 -4.51
N GLU A 366 21.49 43.48 -3.99
CA GLU A 366 22.56 44.46 -4.15
C GLU A 366 23.05 44.55 -5.59
N GLU A 367 23.18 43.41 -6.29
CA GLU A 367 23.48 43.38 -7.72
C GLU A 367 22.37 44.04 -8.53
N ALA A 368 21.11 43.70 -8.23
CA ALA A 368 19.95 44.24 -8.95
C ALA A 368 19.81 45.77 -8.81
N LEU A 369 20.21 46.32 -7.66
CA LEU A 369 20.15 47.75 -7.39
C LEU A 369 21.33 48.55 -7.98
N ARG A 370 22.45 47.91 -8.34
CA ARG A 370 23.58 48.59 -8.98
C ARG A 370 23.30 48.94 -10.45
N GLY A 371 22.50 48.12 -11.14
CA GLY A 371 22.00 48.44 -12.48
C GLY A 371 23.06 48.40 -13.60
N ASP A 372 24.12 47.62 -13.42
CA ASP A 372 25.17 47.43 -14.44
C ASP A 372 24.74 46.45 -15.56
#